data_AF-A0A970AZK7-F1
#
_entry.id   AF-A0A970AZK7-F1
#
_cell.length_a   1.000
_cell.length_b   1.000
_cell.length_c   1.000
_cell.angle_alpha   90.00
_cell.angle_beta   90.00
_cell.angle_gamma   90.00
#
_symmetry.space_group_name_H-M   'P 1'
#
loop_
_entity.id
_entity.type
_entity.pdbx_description
1 polymer ?
#
loop_
_entity_poly.entity_id
_entity_poly.type
_entity_poly.pdbx_seq_one_letter_code
_entity_poly.pdbx_strand_id
1 'polypeptide(L)' 'MTLTGYLCHSVLLSFVFGGWGLALYGQMSPLQCLIIGLATYAVLVGLFVLWRRRFRYGPDEWALRSWVDLKLKPFRT' A
#
# COMPACT_ATOMS: atom_id res chain seq x y z
N MET A 1 1.76 9.93 4.51
CA MET A 1 1.39 8.53 4.17
C MET A 1 1.66 8.23 2.70
N THR A 2 2.74 8.76 2.14
CA THR A 2 3.12 8.47 0.75
C THR A 2 3.94 7.19 0.65
N LEU A 3 4.86 6.96 1.60
CA LEU A 3 5.71 5.77 1.64
C LEU A 3 4.88 4.48 1.83
N THR A 4 4.03 4.43 2.85
CA THR A 4 3.14 3.28 3.10
C THR A 4 2.20 3.02 1.95
N GLY A 5 1.63 4.08 1.35
CA GLY A 5 0.75 3.95 0.20
C GLY A 5 1.47 3.35 -1.00
N TYR A 6 2.67 3.83 -1.28
CA TYR A 6 3.50 3.31 -2.35
C TYR A 6 3.91 1.84 -2.12
N LEU A 7 4.36 1.49 -0.91
CA LEU A 7 4.77 0.12 -0.57
C LEU A 7 3.60 -0.86 -0.64
N CYS A 8 2.45 -0.54 -0.03
CA CYS A 8 1.27 -1.38 -0.11
C CYS A 8 0.82 -1.59 -1.55
N HIS A 9 0.78 -0.53 -2.36
CA HIS A 9 0.38 -0.63 -3.76
C HIS A 9 1.35 -1.50 -4.58
N SER A 10 2.66 -1.27 -4.41
CA SER A 10 3.70 -2.05 -5.08
C SER A 10 3.66 -3.53 -4.68
N VAL A 11 3.50 -3.84 -3.39
CA VAL A 11 3.40 -5.24 -2.91
C VAL A 11 2.14 -5.91 -3.45
N LEU A 12 0.99 -5.23 -3.44
CA LEU A 12 -0.25 -5.77 -3.97
C LEU A 12 -0.16 -6.06 -5.48
N LEU A 13 0.30 -5.10 -6.27
CA LEU A 13 0.44 -5.31 -7.72
C LEU A 13 1.53 -6.35 -8.03
N SER A 14 2.63 -6.35 -7.28
CA SER A 14 3.68 -7.37 -7.44
C SER A 14 3.20 -8.76 -7.03
N PHE A 15 2.29 -8.87 -6.06
CA PHE A 15 1.66 -10.16 -5.74
C PHE A 15 0.67 -10.60 -6.82
N VAL A 16 -0.11 -9.68 -7.39
CA VAL A 16 -1.09 -10.00 -8.44
C VAL A 16 -0.41 -10.39 -9.75
N PHE A 17 0.58 -9.60 -10.19
CA PHE A 17 1.22 -9.77 -11.49
C PHE A 17 2.57 -10.48 -11.41
N GLY A 18 3.29 -10.38 -10.30
CA GLY A 18 4.58 -11.04 -10.15
C GLY A 18 4.45 -12.56 -10.07
N GLY A 19 5.47 -13.25 -10.55
CA GLY A 19 5.51 -14.71 -10.58
C GLY A 19 5.54 -15.39 -9.20
N TRP A 20 5.70 -14.63 -8.12
CA TRP A 20 5.71 -15.12 -6.74
C TRP A 20 4.32 -15.11 -6.07
N GLY A 21 3.29 -14.57 -6.74
CA GLY A 21 1.92 -14.59 -6.26
C GLY A 21 0.98 -15.27 -7.25
N LEU A 22 0.07 -14.53 -7.87
CA LEU A 22 -0.93 -15.09 -8.79
C LEU A 22 -0.38 -15.32 -10.21
N ALA A 23 0.81 -14.81 -10.53
CA ALA A 23 1.48 -14.99 -11.83
C ALA A 23 0.57 -14.70 -13.05
N LEU A 24 -0.29 -13.69 -12.93
CA LEU A 24 -1.27 -13.31 -13.96
C LEU A 24 -0.65 -12.52 -15.13
N TYR A 25 0.67 -12.28 -15.08
CA TYR A 25 1.39 -11.59 -16.14
C TYR A 25 1.31 -12.37 -17.45
N GLY A 26 0.81 -11.72 -18.51
CA GLY A 26 0.61 -12.33 -19.82
C GLY A 26 -0.63 -13.23 -19.95
N GLN A 27 -1.38 -13.47 -18.87
CA GLN A 27 -2.62 -14.26 -18.89
C GLN A 27 -3.88 -13.42 -18.99
N MET A 28 -3.78 -12.12 -18.71
CA MET A 28 -4.92 -11.19 -18.69
C MET A 28 -4.87 -10.18 -19.83
N SER A 29 -6.04 -9.77 -20.30
CA SER A 29 -6.13 -8.70 -21.29
C SER A 29 -5.75 -7.34 -20.68
N PRO A 30 -5.27 -6.38 -21.48
CA PRO A 30 -4.91 -5.05 -20.98
C PRO A 30 -6.04 -4.35 -20.22
N LEU A 31 -7.29 -4.56 -20.64
CA LEU A 31 -8.50 -4.04 -20.00
C LEU A 31 -8.71 -4.63 -18.61
N GLN A 32 -8.51 -5.94 -18.43
CA GLN A 32 -8.59 -6.60 -17.12
C GLN A 32 -7.51 -6.07 -16.17
N CYS A 33 -6.27 -5.91 -16.65
CA CYS A 33 -5.19 -5.33 -15.85
C CYS A 33 -5.52 -3.91 -15.38
N LEU A 34 -6.10 -3.08 -16.26
CA LEU A 34 -6.54 -1.73 -15.92
C LEU A 34 -7.62 -1.72 -14.83
N ILE A 35 -8.64 -2.58 -14.96
CA ILE A 35 -9.72 -2.69 -13.98
C ILE A 35 -9.15 -3.11 -12.62
N ILE A 36 -8.26 -4.09 -12.59
CA ILE A 36 -7.61 -4.55 -11.36
C ILE A 36 -6.78 -3.41 -10.74
N GLY A 37 -5.98 -2.68 -11.54
CA GLY A 37 -5.21 -1.54 -11.05
C GLY A 37 -6.10 -0.45 -10.43
N LEU A 38 -7.19 -0.09 -11.11
CA LEU A 38 -8.19 0.88 -10.62
C LEU A 38 -8.88 0.41 -9.33
N ALA A 39 -9.31 -0.85 -9.29
CA ALA A 39 -9.95 -1.43 -8.11
C ALA A 39 -8.99 -1.44 -6.91
N THR A 40 -7.75 -1.88 -7.12
CA THR A 40 -6.73 -1.94 -6.08
C THR A 40 -6.40 -0.55 -5.56
N TYR A 41 -6.27 0.43 -6.46
CA TYR A 41 -6.06 1.83 -6.10
C TYR A 41 -7.22 2.39 -5.25
N ALA A 42 -8.48 2.18 -5.69
CA ALA A 42 -9.65 2.68 -4.98
C ALA A 42 -9.75 2.09 -3.56
N VAL A 43 -9.50 0.78 -3.42
CA VAL A 43 -9.50 0.09 -2.13
C VAL A 43 -8.40 0.64 -1.22
N LEU A 44 -7.18 0.78 -1.73
CA LEU A 44 -6.05 1.33 -0.95
C LEU A 44 -6.33 2.76 -0.50
N VAL A 45 -6.81 3.63 -1.39
CA VAL A 45 -7.17 5.01 -1.04
C VAL A 45 -8.26 5.04 0.04
N GLY A 46 -9.31 4.22 -0.11
CA GLY A 46 -10.37 4.11 0.91
C GLY A 46 -9.84 3.69 2.27
N LEU A 47 -9.00 2.64 2.31
CA LEU A 47 -8.33 2.17 3.52
C LEU A 47 -7.47 3.28 4.14
N PHE A 48 -6.69 4.03 3.35
CA PHE A 48 -5.87 5.12 3.87
C PHE A 48 -6.69 6.29 4.41
N VAL A 49 -7.81 6.63 3.77
CA VAL A 49 -8.71 7.68 4.28
C VAL A 49 -9.31 7.27 5.62
N LEU A 50 -9.77 6.01 5.75
CA LEU A 50 -10.24 5.44 7.01
C LEU A 50 -9.14 5.42 8.07
N TRP A 51 -7.93 5.00 7.68
CA TRP A 51 -6.78 4.93 8.56
C TRP A 51 -6.38 6.31 9.12
N ARG A 52 -6.38 7.35 8.28
CA ARG A 52 -6.06 8.72 8.70
C ARG A 52 -7.04 9.30 9.73
N ARG A 53 -8.25 8.77 9.83
CA ARG A 53 -9.19 9.17 10.90
C ARG A 53 -8.75 8.69 12.28
N ARG A 54 -7.91 7.67 12.36
CA ARG A 54 -7.50 7.01 13.61
C ARG A 54 -6.01 7.13 13.91
N PHE A 55 -5.17 7.31 12.90
CA PHE A 55 -3.71 7.32 13.05
C PHE A 55 -3.08 8.50 12.29
N ARG A 56 -2.08 9.12 12.93
CA ARG A 56 -1.34 10.28 12.39
C ARG A 56 -0.33 9.91 11.30
N TYR A 57 0.20 8.68 11.35
CA TYR A 57 1.26 8.20 10.47
C TYR A 57 0.90 6.85 9.85
N GLY A 58 1.50 6.54 8.70
CA GLY A 58 1.52 5.17 8.18
C GLY A 58 2.45 4.29 9.03
N PRO A 59 2.19 2.98 9.13
CA PRO A 59 3.06 2.04 9.82
C PRO A 59 4.53 2.18 9.39
N ASP A 60 4.80 2.23 8.09
CA ASP A 60 6.18 2.32 7.57
C ASP A 60 6.79 3.70 7.79
N GLU A 61 6.01 4.77 7.62
CA GLU A 61 6.44 6.14 7.92
C GLU A 61 6.78 6.32 9.41
N TRP A 62 5.98 5.70 10.29
CA TRP A 62 6.20 5.71 11.73
C TRP A 62 7.43 4.88 12.10
N ALA A 63 7.58 3.68 11.53
CA ALA A 63 8.72 2.81 11.77
C ALA A 63 10.03 3.51 11.33
N LEU A 64 10.04 4.08 10.13
CA LEU A 64 11.19 4.83 9.61
C LEU A 64 11.52 6.04 10.49
N ARG A 65 10.53 6.86 10.86
CA ARG A 65 10.78 8.03 11.72
C ARG A 65 11.23 7.65 13.12
N SER A 66 10.67 6.58 13.69
CA SER A 66 11.08 6.11 15.02
C SER A 66 12.49 5.52 14.99
N TRP A 67 12.86 4.88 13.89
CA TRP A 67 14.19 4.33 13.68
C TRP A 67 15.25 5.42 13.47
N VAL A 68 14.97 6.39 12.59
CA VAL A 68 15.90 7.52 12.32
C VAL A 68 16.11 8.38 13.57
N ASP A 69 15.04 8.69 14.31
CA ASP A 69 15.14 9.51 15.51
C ASP A 69 15.55 8.69 16.76
N LEU A 70 15.70 7.36 16.63
CA LEU A 70 15.97 6.43 17.75
C LEU A 70 15.01 6.64 18.94
N LYS A 71 13.79 7.07 18.65
CA LYS A 71 12.77 7.44 19.63
C LYS A 71 11.41 6.93 19.17
N LEU A 72 10.73 6.20 20.06
CA LEU A 72 9.38 5.72 19.82
C LEU A 72 8.41 6.91 19.79
N LYS A 73 7.92 7.27 18.61
CA LYS A 73 6.92 8.33 18.47
C LYS A 73 5.51 7.80 18.76
N PRO A 74 4.58 8.61 19.25
CA PRO A 74 3.19 8.17 19.40
C PRO A 74 2.58 7.83 18.04
N PHE A 75 2.06 6.60 17.91
CA PHE A 75 1.52 6.04 16.66
C PHE A 75 0.05 6.42 16.42
N ARG A 76 -0.71 6.61 17.50
CA ARG A 76 -2.13 7.00 17.49
C ARG A 76 -2.28 8.47 17.89
N THR A 77 -3.34 9.11 17.39
CA THR A 77 -3.76 10.46 17.81
C THR A 77 -4.11 10.49 19.29
#